data_AF-A0A7C8EGS4-F1
#
_entry.id   AF-A0A7C8EGS4-F1
#
_cell.length_a   1.000
_cell.length_b   1.000
_cell.length_c   1.000
_cell.angle_alpha   90.00
_cell.angle_beta   90.00
_cell.angle_gamma   90.00
#
_symmetry.space_group_name_H-M   'P 1'
#
loop_
_entity.id
_entity.type
_entity.pdbx_description
1 polymer ?
#
loop_
_entity_poly.entity_id
_entity_poly.type
_entity_poly.pdbx_seq_one_letter_code
_entity_poly.pdbx_strand_id
1 'polypeptide(L)'
;DLHRNQYNSSAIIERLEHYLPTAVSKVLAVTGLDLYIPVLTFVFGEARLNGQCAVVSSYRLDNKFYGLPDDPALLQERLLKEAIHELGHTYGLFHCHNPECVMKSSTYVEEIDFKSSRFCDKCWDKLVKC
;
A
#
# COMPACT_ATOMS: atom_id res chain seq x y z
N ASP A 1 17.93 5.37 -3.36
CA ASP A 1 19.01 5.81 -2.46
C ASP A 1 20.05 4.69 -2.38
N LEU A 2 21.26 4.96 -2.90
CA LEU A 2 22.34 3.98 -2.96
C LEU A 2 22.85 3.55 -1.58
N HIS A 3 22.67 4.37 -0.55
CA HIS A 3 23.08 4.02 0.82
C HIS A 3 22.10 3.06 1.48
N ARG A 4 20.81 3.16 1.10
CA ARG A 4 19.73 2.31 1.64
C ARG A 4 19.44 1.07 0.80
N ASN A 5 19.82 1.11 -0.49
CA ASN A 5 19.31 0.18 -1.49
C ASN A 5 17.76 0.16 -1.57
N GLN A 6 17.14 1.33 -1.37
CA GLN A 6 15.68 1.53 -1.37
C GLN A 6 15.28 2.64 -2.36
N TYR A 7 14.01 2.64 -2.76
CA TYR A 7 13.42 3.58 -3.71
C TYR A 7 12.41 4.50 -3.02
N ASN A 8 12.47 5.80 -3.33
CA ASN A 8 11.58 6.79 -2.74
C ASN A 8 10.20 6.65 -3.38
N SER A 9 9.21 6.20 -2.61
CA SER A 9 7.84 5.97 -3.10
C SER A 9 7.16 7.27 -3.54
N SER A 10 7.40 8.40 -2.86
CA SER A 10 6.84 9.69 -3.24
C SER A 10 7.35 10.14 -4.62
N ALA A 11 8.63 9.91 -4.90
CA ALA A 11 9.22 10.21 -6.21
C ALA A 11 8.66 9.30 -7.33
N ILE A 12 8.36 8.03 -7.02
CA ILE A 12 7.69 7.13 -7.96
C ILE A 12 6.29 7.65 -8.28
N ILE A 13 5.52 8.02 -7.25
CA ILE A 13 4.18 8.59 -7.40
C ILE A 13 4.20 9.86 -8.26
N GLU A 14 5.10 10.81 -7.98
CA GLU A 14 5.22 12.05 -8.76
C GLU A 14 5.50 11.76 -10.24
N ARG A 15 6.31 10.74 -10.52
CA ARG A 15 6.59 10.32 -11.89
C ARG A 15 5.36 9.69 -12.55
N LEU A 16 4.60 8.86 -11.84
CA LEU A 16 3.35 8.30 -12.35
C LEU A 16 2.34 9.40 -12.67
N GLU A 17 2.22 10.40 -11.80
CA GLU A 17 1.33 11.55 -12.00
C GLU A 17 1.68 12.35 -13.25
N HIS A 18 2.96 12.47 -13.58
CA HIS A 18 3.41 13.17 -14.78
C HIS A 18 3.05 12.44 -16.09
N TYR A 19 2.95 11.12 -16.08
CA TYR A 19 2.70 10.30 -17.27
C TYR A 19 1.28 9.70 -17.32
N LEU A 20 0.44 10.02 -16.33
CA LEU A 20 -0.92 9.51 -16.23
C LEU A 20 -1.77 9.94 -17.43
N PRO A 21 -2.40 9.01 -18.18
CA PRO A 21 -3.35 9.38 -19.20
C PRO A 21 -4.58 10.06 -18.59
N THR A 22 -5.12 11.07 -19.26
CA THR A 22 -6.29 11.85 -18.80
C THR A 22 -7.55 11.01 -18.57
N ALA A 23 -7.65 9.82 -19.17
CA ALA A 23 -8.81 8.94 -19.05
C ALA A 23 -8.77 7.99 -17.83
N VAL A 24 -7.70 7.98 -17.04
CA VAL A 24 -7.54 7.01 -15.94
C VAL A 24 -8.00 7.61 -14.62
N SER A 25 -8.94 6.95 -13.95
CA SER A 25 -9.46 7.43 -12.66
C SER A 25 -8.46 7.23 -11.52
N LYS A 26 -7.83 6.05 -11.43
CA LYS A 26 -6.84 5.68 -10.41
C LYS A 26 -5.78 4.75 -11.02
N VAL A 27 -4.54 4.82 -10.53
CA VAL A 27 -3.43 3.91 -10.85
C VAL A 27 -2.81 3.39 -9.57
N LEU A 28 -2.61 2.08 -9.53
CA LEU A 28 -1.80 1.40 -8.53
C LEU A 28 -0.59 0.78 -9.24
N ALA A 29 0.61 1.29 -8.95
CA ALA A 29 1.84 0.64 -9.35
C ALA A 29 2.18 -0.49 -8.38
N VAL A 30 2.63 -1.63 -8.91
CA VAL A 30 3.09 -2.77 -8.11
C VAL A 30 4.57 -2.99 -8.44
N THR A 31 5.41 -3.09 -7.42
CA THR A 31 6.86 -3.23 -7.59
C THR A 31 7.45 -4.31 -6.68
N GLY A 32 8.53 -4.94 -7.13
CA GLY A 32 9.36 -5.82 -6.30
C GLY A 32 10.53 -5.09 -5.62
N LEU A 33 10.56 -3.76 -5.64
CA LEU A 33 11.63 -2.95 -5.08
C LEU A 33 11.30 -2.48 -3.66
N ASP A 34 12.29 -2.42 -2.78
CA ASP A 34 12.11 -1.92 -1.42
C ASP A 34 11.82 -0.41 -1.41
N LEU A 35 10.78 0.02 -0.69
CA LEU A 35 10.30 1.40 -0.71
C LEU A 35 10.57 2.13 0.60
N TYR A 36 10.76 3.44 0.52
CA TYR A 36 10.85 4.32 1.69
C TYR A 36 10.25 5.70 1.38
N ILE A 37 9.91 6.43 2.45
CA ILE A 37 9.71 7.87 2.46
C ILE A 37 10.73 8.51 3.42
N PRO A 38 11.12 9.79 3.27
CA PRO A 38 12.20 10.40 4.08
C PRO A 38 12.07 10.23 5.60
N VAL A 39 10.83 10.16 6.10
CA VAL A 39 10.52 10.06 7.55
C VAL A 39 10.46 8.63 8.08
N LEU A 40 10.37 7.61 7.22
CA LEU A 40 10.27 6.20 7.63
C LEU A 40 11.44 5.37 7.11
N THR A 41 11.79 4.31 7.83
CA THR A 41 12.83 3.37 7.39
C THR A 41 12.42 2.60 6.15
N PHE A 42 11.14 2.29 6.01
CA PHE A 42 10.54 1.70 4.82
C PHE A 42 9.02 1.94 4.82
N VAL A 43 8.37 1.61 3.71
CA VAL A 43 6.91 1.49 3.62
C VAL A 43 6.54 0.26 2.79
N PHE A 44 5.37 -0.32 3.04
CA PHE A 44 4.80 -1.34 2.15
C PHE A 44 4.19 -0.72 0.89
N GLY A 45 3.63 0.49 1.03
CA GLY A 45 3.10 1.27 -0.06
C GLY A 45 3.01 2.75 0.30
N GLU A 46 2.63 3.56 -0.67
CA GLU A 46 2.26 4.95 -0.47
C GLU A 46 1.20 5.33 -1.50
N ALA A 47 0.31 6.24 -1.12
CA ALA A 47 -0.69 6.80 -2.00
C ALA A 47 -0.82 8.31 -1.82
N ARG A 48 -1.23 8.99 -2.89
CA ARG A 48 -1.75 10.36 -2.76
C ARG A 48 -3.16 10.30 -2.20
N LEU A 49 -3.32 10.84 -1.01
CA LEU A 49 -4.62 10.98 -0.37
C LEU A 49 -5.57 11.77 -1.28
N ASN A 50 -6.71 11.17 -1.61
CA ASN A 50 -7.69 11.71 -2.54
C ASN A 50 -7.11 12.06 -3.93
N GLY A 51 -5.96 11.48 -4.30
CA GLY A 51 -5.28 11.64 -5.58
C GLY A 51 -5.51 10.46 -6.52
N GLN A 52 -4.73 10.38 -7.61
CA GLN A 52 -4.90 9.33 -8.61
C GLN A 52 -3.89 8.18 -8.50
N CYS A 53 -2.74 8.41 -7.86
CA CYS A 53 -1.64 7.46 -7.84
C CYS A 53 -1.42 6.82 -6.47
N ALA A 54 -1.12 5.53 -6.52
CA ALA A 54 -0.60 4.73 -5.43
C ALA A 54 0.51 3.81 -5.92
N VAL A 55 1.37 3.37 -5.01
CA VAL A 55 2.36 2.32 -5.24
C VAL A 55 2.35 1.35 -4.07
N VAL A 56 2.46 0.06 -4.35
CA VAL A 56 2.65 -1.00 -3.35
C VAL A 56 3.85 -1.86 -3.74
N SER A 57 4.62 -2.30 -2.74
CA SER A 57 5.77 -3.17 -2.91
C SER A 57 5.54 -4.54 -2.32
N SER A 58 5.87 -5.58 -3.09
CA SER A 58 5.90 -6.96 -2.60
C SER A 58 7.19 -7.30 -1.85
N TYR A 59 8.21 -6.44 -1.88
CA TYR A 59 9.57 -6.75 -1.42
C TYR A 59 9.61 -7.20 0.05
N ARG A 60 8.88 -6.49 0.92
CA ARG A 60 8.76 -6.83 2.35
C ARG A 60 7.49 -7.59 2.70
N LEU A 61 6.67 -7.96 1.71
CA LEU A 61 5.50 -8.83 1.92
C LEU A 61 5.89 -10.31 1.79
N ASP A 62 6.99 -10.59 1.08
CA ASP A 62 7.52 -11.92 0.84
C ASP A 62 8.24 -12.47 2.08
N ASN A 63 7.88 -13.69 2.49
CA ASN A 63 8.52 -14.44 3.57
C ASN A 63 10.04 -14.57 3.40
N LYS A 64 10.53 -14.62 2.16
CA LYS A 64 11.97 -14.73 1.86
C LYS A 64 12.75 -13.56 2.42
N PHE A 65 12.17 -12.37 2.50
CA PHE A 65 12.80 -11.21 3.13
C PHE A 65 13.12 -11.48 4.62
N TYR A 66 12.30 -12.30 5.27
CA TYR A 66 12.42 -12.66 6.69
C TYR A 66 13.13 -14.00 6.91
N GLY A 67 13.67 -14.64 5.86
CA GLY A 67 14.30 -15.96 5.95
C GLY A 67 13.32 -17.10 6.25
N LEU A 68 12.03 -16.89 6.00
CA LEU A 68 10.97 -17.88 6.19
C LEU A 68 10.73 -18.69 4.90
N PRO A 69 10.11 -19.88 5.00
CA PRO A 69 9.71 -20.66 3.82
C PRO A 69 8.79 -19.86 2.89
N ASP A 70 8.93 -20.13 1.59
CA ASP A 70 8.10 -19.51 0.56
C ASP A 70 6.62 -19.84 0.79
N ASP A 71 5.77 -18.83 0.73
CA ASP A 71 4.33 -18.96 0.83
C ASP A 71 3.65 -18.00 -0.16
N PRO A 72 3.47 -18.43 -1.43
CA PRO A 72 2.88 -17.60 -2.46
C PRO A 72 1.44 -17.15 -2.15
N ALA A 73 0.68 -17.97 -1.40
CA ALA A 73 -0.69 -17.64 -1.03
C ALA A 73 -0.72 -16.50 -0.02
N LEU A 74 0.14 -16.55 0.99
CA LEU A 74 0.28 -15.48 1.98
C LEU A 74 0.84 -14.19 1.36
N LEU A 75 1.81 -14.29 0.44
CA LEU A 75 2.29 -13.14 -0.32
C LEU A 75 1.15 -12.47 -1.11
N GLN A 76 0.32 -13.27 -1.79
CA GLN A 76 -0.82 -12.75 -2.54
C GLN A 76 -1.84 -12.07 -1.60
N GLU A 77 -2.13 -12.68 -0.45
CA GLU A 77 -3.04 -12.12 0.55
C GLU A 77 -2.54 -10.76 1.08
N ARG A 78 -1.28 -10.68 1.48
CA ARG A 78 -0.65 -9.44 1.95
C ARG A 78 -0.67 -8.36 0.88
N LEU A 79 -0.31 -8.71 -0.35
CA LEU A 79 -0.31 -7.77 -1.47
C LEU A 79 -1.72 -7.25 -1.77
N LEU A 80 -2.74 -8.10 -1.69
CA LEU A 80 -4.13 -7.69 -1.85
C LEU A 80 -4.54 -6.69 -0.75
N LYS A 81 -4.22 -6.96 0.51
CA LYS A 81 -4.56 -6.08 1.64
C LYS A 81 -3.91 -4.71 1.49
N GLU A 82 -2.62 -4.64 1.17
CA GLU A 82 -1.93 -3.38 0.99
C GLU A 82 -2.38 -2.65 -0.28
N ALA A 83 -2.64 -3.36 -1.38
CA ALA A 83 -3.22 -2.76 -2.59
C ALA A 83 -4.57 -2.06 -2.31
N ILE A 84 -5.46 -2.73 -1.56
CA ILE A 84 -6.76 -2.16 -1.17
C ILE A 84 -6.56 -0.98 -0.21
N HIS A 85 -5.61 -1.08 0.72
CA HIS A 85 -5.26 0.01 1.65
C HIS A 85 -4.84 1.28 0.90
N GLU A 86 -3.86 1.15 0.00
CA GLU A 86 -3.36 2.29 -0.76
C GLU A 86 -4.41 2.86 -1.71
N LEU A 87 -5.22 2.01 -2.36
CA LEU A 87 -6.36 2.49 -3.14
C LEU A 87 -7.38 3.22 -2.26
N GLY A 88 -7.66 2.74 -1.05
CA GLY A 88 -8.52 3.43 -0.09
C GLY A 88 -8.05 4.86 0.19
N HIS A 89 -6.74 5.08 0.33
CA HIS A 89 -6.17 6.42 0.42
C HIS A 89 -6.42 7.26 -0.84
N THR A 90 -6.30 6.69 -2.04
CA THR A 90 -6.62 7.43 -3.28
C THR A 90 -8.10 7.85 -3.37
N TYR A 91 -9.00 7.19 -2.65
CA TYR A 91 -10.41 7.58 -2.48
C TYR A 91 -10.67 8.48 -1.25
N GLY A 92 -9.61 8.98 -0.61
CA GLY A 92 -9.71 9.95 0.49
C GLY A 92 -9.92 9.33 1.88
N LEU A 93 -9.79 8.02 2.02
CA LEU A 93 -9.80 7.39 3.35
C LEU A 93 -8.50 7.68 4.09
N PHE A 94 -8.60 7.98 5.37
CA PHE A 94 -7.46 8.00 6.29
C PHE A 94 -7.34 6.66 7.01
N HIS A 95 -6.23 6.46 7.72
CA HIS A 95 -6.05 5.28 8.56
C HIS A 95 -7.23 5.07 9.53
N CYS A 96 -7.59 3.81 9.72
CA CYS A 96 -8.66 3.36 10.60
C CYS A 96 -8.09 2.81 11.91
N HIS A 97 -8.81 3.05 13.01
CA HIS A 97 -8.45 2.49 14.31
C HIS A 97 -8.99 1.06 14.52
N ASN A 98 -9.96 0.61 13.70
CA ASN A 98 -10.48 -0.76 13.75
C ASN A 98 -9.37 -1.73 13.31
N PRO A 99 -8.93 -2.67 14.17
CA PRO A 99 -7.83 -3.58 13.86
C PRO A 99 -8.11 -4.53 12.69
N GLU A 100 -9.37 -4.85 12.42
CA GLU A 100 -9.75 -5.76 11.32
C GLU A 100 -9.96 -5.02 10.00
N CYS A 101 -10.01 -3.68 10.00
CA CYS A 101 -10.25 -2.93 8.76
C CYS A 101 -8.99 -2.90 7.90
N VAL A 102 -9.15 -3.06 6.59
CA VAL A 102 -8.04 -2.94 5.62
C VAL A 102 -7.32 -1.59 5.69
N MET A 103 -8.02 -0.53 6.10
CA MET A 103 -7.43 0.81 6.32
C MET A 103 -6.65 0.94 7.64
N LYS A 104 -6.48 -0.12 8.43
CA LYS A 104 -5.54 -0.14 9.56
C LYS A 104 -4.11 -0.01 9.01
N SER A 105 -3.36 0.99 9.49
CA SER A 105 -1.95 1.16 9.16
C SER A 105 -1.13 0.00 9.72
N SER A 106 -0.16 -0.48 8.96
CA SER A 106 0.74 -1.57 9.35
C SER A 106 2.20 -1.10 9.28
N THR A 107 2.93 -1.27 10.38
CA THR A 107 4.38 -1.05 10.49
C THR A 107 5.14 -2.35 10.26
N TYR A 108 4.56 -3.49 10.68
CA TYR A 108 5.14 -4.81 10.55
C TYR A 108 4.24 -5.71 9.70
N VAL A 109 4.83 -6.73 9.04
CA VAL A 109 4.10 -7.58 8.09
C VAL A 109 3.04 -8.41 8.80
N GLU A 110 3.29 -8.79 10.05
CA GLU A 110 2.37 -9.52 10.91
C GLU A 110 1.08 -8.72 11.18
N GLU A 111 1.17 -7.39 11.23
CA GLU A 111 -0.02 -6.53 11.37
C GLU A 111 -0.90 -6.55 10.12
N ILE A 112 -0.32 -6.83 8.94
CA ILE A 112 -1.07 -7.06 7.69
C ILE A 112 -1.80 -8.41 7.78
N ASP A 113 -1.16 -9.42 8.38
CA ASP A 113 -1.77 -10.74 8.55
C ASP A 113 -3.01 -10.68 9.45
N PHE A 114 -3.00 -9.85 10.49
CA PHE A 114 -4.12 -9.68 11.41
C PHE A 114 -5.33 -8.93 10.82
N LYS A 115 -5.14 -7.98 9.90
CA LYS A 115 -6.27 -7.20 9.35
C LYS A 115 -6.98 -7.98 8.24
N SER A 116 -8.26 -7.67 8.03
CA SER A 116 -9.03 -8.18 6.88
C SER A 116 -8.63 -7.44 5.59
N SER A 117 -8.92 -8.02 4.44
CA SER A 117 -8.92 -7.32 3.14
C SER A 117 -10.17 -6.44 2.95
N ARG A 118 -11.10 -6.43 3.92
CA ARG A 118 -12.37 -5.70 3.85
C ARG A 118 -12.30 -4.35 4.57
N PHE A 119 -13.02 -3.38 4.04
CA PHE A 119 -13.35 -2.16 4.78
C PHE A 119 -14.33 -2.48 5.91
N CYS A 120 -14.18 -1.82 7.06
CA CYS A 120 -15.25 -1.79 8.06
C CYS A 120 -16.40 -0.87 7.58
N ASP A 121 -17.58 -1.00 8.19
CA ASP A 121 -18.78 -0.24 7.80
C ASP A 121 -18.52 1.27 7.70
N LYS A 122 -17.77 1.85 8.65
CA LYS A 122 -17.43 3.28 8.65
C LYS A 122 -16.56 3.71 7.47
N CYS A 123 -15.66 2.86 7.02
CA CYS A 123 -14.81 3.14 5.85
C CYS A 123 -15.59 2.89 4.56
N TRP A 124 -16.39 1.83 4.52
CA TRP A 124 -17.27 1.52 3.39
C TRP A 124 -18.26 2.63 3.13
N ASP A 125 -18.95 3.13 4.15
CA ASP A 125 -19.90 4.24 4.07
C ASP A 125 -19.28 5.53 3.51
N LYS A 126 -17.98 5.74 3.71
CA LYS A 126 -17.27 6.89 3.16
C LYS A 126 -16.95 6.72 1.67
N LEU A 127 -16.76 5.49 1.21
CA LEU A 127 -16.50 5.19 -0.20
C LEU A 127 -17.76 5.27 -1.06
N VAL A 128 -18.90 4.82 -0.54
CA VAL A 128 -20.16 4.75 -1.32
C VAL A 128 -20.97 6.04 -1.30
N LYS A 129 -20.55 7.07 -0.54
CA LYS A 129 -21.23 8.38 -0.47
C LYS A 129 -20.77 9.38 -1.55
N CYS A 130 -20.06 8.91 -2.58
CA CYS A 130 -19.67 9.71 -3.75
C CYS A 130 -20.77 9.75 -4.82
#